data_AF-C1MPE8-F1
#
_entry.id   AF-C1MPE8-F1
#
_cell.length_a   1.000
_cell.length_b   1.000
_cell.length_c   1.000
_cell.angle_alpha   90.00
_cell.angle_beta   90.00
_cell.angle_gamma   90.00
#
_symmetry.space_group_name_H-M   'P 1'
#
loop_
_entity.id
_entity.type
_entity.pdbx_description
1 polymer ?
#
loop_
_entity_poly.entity_id
_entity_poly.type
_entity_poly.pdbx_seq_one_letter_code
_entity_poly.pdbx_strand_id
1 'polypeptide(L)'
;VVKTKAPAVLRLVFHDAGTYRRGLGPVLATMDALRDTPAAAASLADVIAAAGAYAVELTGGPIIRVRLGRVDAVSADPENRMPADTLTGEEQRAHFVRAGFSTREMVAIAGAHTIGGKGFGEPYVFDNEYYKTLLARPLEYVRKYAEDQGLFFEDFGAAYLKLTEQGATW
;
A
#
# COMPACT_ATOMS: atom_id res chain seq x y z
N VAL A 1 10.19 12.79 -10.40
CA VAL A 1 8.83 12.18 -10.42
C VAL A 1 7.80 13.30 -10.25
N VAL A 2 6.73 13.35 -11.05
CA VAL A 2 5.61 14.29 -10.81
C VAL A 2 4.67 13.69 -9.76
N LYS A 3 4.01 14.55 -8.96
CA LYS A 3 3.16 14.16 -7.83
C LYS A 3 2.12 13.07 -8.20
N THR A 4 1.56 13.13 -9.41
CA THR A 4 0.60 12.14 -9.93
C THR A 4 1.15 10.71 -10.08
N LYS A 5 2.46 10.56 -10.23
CA LYS A 5 3.14 9.26 -10.37
C LYS A 5 3.66 8.73 -9.04
N ALA A 6 3.68 9.55 -7.97
CA ALA A 6 4.24 9.19 -6.68
C ALA A 6 3.59 7.93 -6.05
N PRO A 7 2.26 7.74 -6.06
CA PRO A 7 1.66 6.52 -5.50
C PRO A 7 2.08 5.26 -6.26
N ALA A 8 2.21 5.33 -7.58
CA ALA A 8 2.65 4.20 -8.39
C ALA A 8 4.13 3.87 -8.16
N VAL A 9 4.99 4.89 -7.99
CA VAL A 9 6.42 4.71 -7.68
C VAL A 9 6.61 4.17 -6.26
N LEU A 10 5.88 4.70 -5.27
CA LEU A 10 5.93 4.17 -3.91
C LEU A 10 5.45 2.70 -3.87
N ARG A 11 4.36 2.40 -4.58
CA ARG A 11 3.87 1.03 -4.75
C ARG A 11 4.92 0.14 -5.43
N LEU A 12 5.64 0.64 -6.44
CA LEU A 12 6.74 -0.10 -7.06
C LEU A 12 7.78 -0.50 -6.02
N VAL A 13 8.19 0.36 -5.09
CA VAL A 13 9.18 0.00 -4.06
C VAL A 13 8.69 -1.14 -3.17
N PHE A 14 7.44 -1.09 -2.72
CA PHE A 14 6.85 -2.17 -1.91
C PHE A 14 6.75 -3.49 -2.67
N HIS A 15 6.49 -3.42 -3.98
CA HIS A 15 6.43 -4.59 -4.82
C HIS A 15 7.75 -4.97 -5.49
N ASP A 16 8.78 -4.16 -5.51
CA ASP A 16 10.12 -4.59 -5.93
C ASP A 16 10.72 -5.46 -4.81
N ALA A 17 10.37 -5.12 -3.57
CA ALA A 17 10.49 -6.02 -2.44
C ALA A 17 9.56 -7.27 -2.51
N GLY A 18 8.73 -7.43 -3.55
CA GLY A 18 7.78 -8.54 -3.70
C GLY A 18 7.04 -8.63 -5.05
N THR A 19 7.75 -8.66 -6.18
CA THR A 19 7.26 -8.78 -7.57
C THR A 19 6.00 -7.97 -8.03
N TYR A 20 6.15 -6.76 -8.61
CA TYR A 20 5.13 -6.11 -9.51
C TYR A 20 5.73 -5.01 -10.40
N ARG A 21 5.14 -4.75 -11.59
CA ARG A 21 5.70 -3.85 -12.64
C ARG A 21 5.06 -2.46 -12.75
N ARG A 22 4.01 -2.13 -11.99
CA ARG A 22 3.35 -0.80 -12.10
C ARG A 22 4.19 0.26 -11.39
N GLY A 23 4.51 1.35 -12.11
CA GLY A 23 5.39 2.42 -11.62
C GLY A 23 6.82 2.33 -12.15
N LEU A 24 7.17 1.28 -12.90
CA LEU A 24 8.51 1.06 -13.44
C LEU A 24 8.91 2.08 -14.54
N GLY A 25 7.94 2.56 -15.34
CA GLY A 25 8.22 3.51 -16.43
C GLY A 25 8.98 4.78 -15.99
N PRO A 26 8.52 5.52 -14.96
CA PRO A 26 9.27 6.64 -14.41
C PRO A 26 10.66 6.31 -13.88
N VAL A 27 10.85 5.09 -13.35
CA VAL A 27 12.15 4.64 -12.84
C VAL A 27 13.10 4.33 -14.00
N LEU A 28 12.65 3.61 -15.03
CA LEU A 28 13.46 3.36 -16.23
C LEU A 28 13.82 4.64 -16.96
N ALA A 29 12.88 5.59 -17.08
CA ALA A 29 13.18 6.91 -17.64
C ALA A 29 14.24 7.67 -16.82
N THR A 30 14.27 7.46 -15.50
CA THR A 30 15.32 8.00 -14.63
C THR A 30 16.65 7.31 -14.91
N MET A 31 16.69 5.98 -14.99
CA MET A 31 17.89 5.21 -15.35
C MET A 31 18.48 5.69 -16.69
N ASP A 32 17.64 5.86 -17.71
CA ASP A 32 18.08 6.34 -19.02
C ASP A 32 18.66 7.76 -18.94
N ALA A 33 18.05 8.65 -18.15
CA ALA A 33 18.55 10.01 -17.95
C ALA A 33 19.89 10.05 -17.17
N LEU A 34 20.19 9.02 -16.37
CA LEU A 34 21.45 8.94 -15.60
C LEU A 34 22.61 8.37 -16.42
N ARG A 35 22.34 7.76 -17.59
CA ARG A 35 23.31 6.98 -18.38
C ARG A 35 24.60 7.75 -18.73
N ASP A 36 24.51 9.04 -19.00
CA ASP A 36 25.63 9.89 -19.39
C ASP A 36 26.11 10.81 -18.24
N THR A 37 25.77 10.45 -16.99
CA THR A 37 26.11 11.22 -15.79
C THR A 37 27.05 10.41 -14.87
N PRO A 38 27.72 11.04 -13.89
CA PRO A 38 28.48 10.31 -12.87
C PRO A 38 27.64 9.30 -12.07
N ALA A 39 26.32 9.42 -12.08
CA ALA A 39 25.39 8.50 -11.41
C ALA A 39 24.99 7.28 -12.26
N ALA A 40 25.56 7.10 -13.46
CA ALA A 40 25.32 5.93 -14.31
C ALA A 40 25.65 4.58 -13.64
N ALA A 41 26.50 4.59 -12.61
CA ALA A 41 26.86 3.41 -11.82
C ALA A 41 25.80 3.00 -10.78
N ALA A 42 24.73 3.78 -10.62
CA ALA A 42 23.63 3.42 -9.71
C ALA A 42 22.90 2.17 -10.22
N SER A 43 22.66 1.21 -9.33
CA SER A 43 21.87 0.02 -9.65
C SER A 43 20.39 0.37 -9.80
N LEU A 44 19.67 -0.44 -10.58
CA LEU A 44 18.21 -0.30 -10.68
C LEU A 44 17.56 -0.41 -9.28
N ALA A 45 18.04 -1.33 -8.44
CA ALA A 45 17.58 -1.50 -7.07
C ALA A 45 17.75 -0.21 -6.22
N ASP A 46 18.87 0.51 -6.38
CA ASP A 46 19.07 1.79 -5.69
C ASP A 46 18.13 2.88 -6.22
N VAL A 47 17.95 2.96 -7.53
CA VAL A 47 17.04 3.96 -8.13
C VAL A 47 15.60 3.69 -7.72
N ILE A 48 15.16 2.43 -7.65
CA ILE A 48 13.83 2.06 -7.13
C ILE A 48 13.68 2.53 -5.68
N ALA A 49 14.60 2.16 -4.79
CA ALA A 49 14.53 2.51 -3.37
C ALA A 49 14.53 4.04 -3.15
N ALA A 50 15.42 4.76 -3.83
CA ALA A 50 15.51 6.21 -3.76
C ALA A 50 14.25 6.89 -4.33
N ALA A 51 13.69 6.37 -5.43
CA ALA A 51 12.48 6.92 -6.04
C ALA A 51 11.25 6.78 -5.12
N GLY A 52 11.12 5.69 -4.36
CA GLY A 52 10.07 5.54 -3.34
C GLY A 52 10.21 6.52 -2.19
N ALA A 53 11.41 6.68 -1.66
CA ALA A 53 11.69 7.68 -0.62
C ALA A 53 11.35 9.10 -1.11
N TYR A 54 11.76 9.44 -2.33
CA TYR A 54 11.42 10.71 -2.96
C TYR A 54 9.90 10.85 -3.20
N ALA A 55 9.19 9.77 -3.53
CA ALA A 55 7.74 9.81 -3.68
C ALA A 55 7.02 10.15 -2.36
N VAL A 56 7.50 9.65 -1.22
CA VAL A 56 7.00 10.01 0.12
C VAL A 56 7.24 11.49 0.41
N GLU A 57 8.47 11.96 0.24
CA GLU A 57 8.83 13.37 0.46
C GLU A 57 8.03 14.32 -0.44
N LEU A 58 7.96 14.02 -1.74
CA LEU A 58 7.22 14.81 -2.74
C LEU A 58 5.73 14.94 -2.43
N THR A 59 5.17 13.98 -1.69
CA THR A 59 3.76 13.99 -1.27
C THR A 59 3.55 14.60 0.12
N GLY A 60 4.58 15.19 0.72
CA GLY A 60 4.51 15.88 2.02
C GLY A 60 4.85 14.98 3.22
N GLY A 61 5.31 13.75 2.98
CA GLY A 61 5.75 12.82 4.00
C GLY A 61 7.17 13.12 4.51
N PRO A 62 7.70 12.29 5.42
CA PRO A 62 9.03 12.48 5.99
C PRO A 62 10.15 12.26 4.96
N ILE A 63 11.29 12.92 5.19
CA ILE A 63 12.53 12.66 4.45
C ILE A 63 13.11 11.31 4.88
N ILE A 64 13.19 10.36 3.95
CA ILE A 64 13.75 9.02 4.17
C ILE A 64 15.13 8.94 3.53
N ARG A 65 16.18 8.79 4.35
CA ARG A 65 17.55 8.66 3.87
C ARG A 65 17.84 7.22 3.46
N VAL A 66 17.80 6.96 2.16
CA VAL A 66 18.14 5.65 1.57
C VAL A 66 19.66 5.53 1.45
N ARG A 67 20.23 4.49 2.05
CA ARG A 67 21.63 4.10 1.79
C ARG A 67 21.71 3.47 0.39
N LEU A 68 22.70 3.89 -0.39
CA LEU A 68 23.01 3.36 -1.73
C LEU A 68 24.05 2.23 -1.65
N GLY A 69 24.26 1.54 -2.76
CA GLY A 69 25.18 0.42 -2.91
C GLY A 69 24.50 -0.94 -3.10
N ARG A 70 23.21 -0.98 -3.45
CA ARG A 70 22.53 -2.25 -3.77
C ARG A 70 23.12 -2.84 -5.04
N VAL A 71 23.20 -4.17 -5.09
CA VAL A 71 23.57 -4.91 -6.30
C VAL A 71 22.30 -5.43 -6.95
N ASP A 72 22.15 -5.23 -8.25
CA ASP A 72 21.00 -5.73 -8.99
C ASP A 72 20.97 -7.27 -8.96
N ALA A 73 19.78 -7.83 -8.68
CA ALA A 73 19.59 -9.26 -8.71
C ALA A 73 19.72 -9.80 -10.15
N VAL A 74 20.33 -10.98 -10.30
CA VAL A 74 20.52 -11.64 -11.60
C VAL A 74 19.30 -12.45 -12.05
N SER A 75 18.36 -12.69 -11.14
CA SER A 75 17.12 -13.43 -11.38
C SER A 75 15.98 -12.85 -10.55
N ALA A 76 14.77 -12.93 -11.08
CA ALA A 76 13.57 -12.55 -10.32
C ALA A 76 13.32 -13.54 -9.17
N ASP A 77 12.66 -13.04 -8.12
CA ASP A 77 12.11 -13.88 -7.06
C ASP A 77 10.97 -14.77 -7.59
N PRO A 78 10.72 -15.93 -6.94
CA PRO A 78 9.54 -16.74 -7.23
C PRO A 78 8.25 -15.92 -7.08
N GLU A 79 7.26 -16.24 -7.91
CA GLU A 79 5.92 -15.66 -7.81
C GLU A 79 5.27 -15.95 -6.44
N ASN A 80 4.26 -15.16 -6.08
CA ASN A 80 3.43 -15.35 -4.88
C ASN A 80 4.15 -15.16 -3.53
N ARG A 81 5.23 -14.36 -3.46
CA ARG A 81 5.83 -13.95 -2.18
C ARG A 81 5.07 -12.84 -1.45
N MET A 82 4.11 -12.19 -2.12
CA MET A 82 3.30 -11.13 -1.52
C MET A 82 2.05 -11.68 -0.85
N PRO A 83 1.60 -11.05 0.26
CA PRO A 83 0.32 -11.39 0.85
C PRO A 83 -0.81 -11.08 -0.14
N ALA A 84 -1.76 -12.00 -0.27
CA ALA A 84 -2.99 -11.76 -1.02
C ALA A 84 -3.81 -10.63 -0.37
N ASP A 85 -4.54 -9.88 -1.19
CA ASP A 85 -5.43 -8.82 -0.72
C ASP A 85 -6.70 -9.33 -0.03
N THR A 86 -6.97 -10.64 -0.14
CA THR A 86 -8.04 -11.37 0.52
C THR A 86 -7.71 -11.81 1.95
N LEU A 87 -6.45 -11.68 2.39
CA LEU A 87 -6.05 -12.10 3.73
C LEU A 87 -6.70 -11.24 4.82
N THR A 88 -7.15 -11.90 5.88
CA THR A 88 -7.56 -11.27 7.13
C THR A 88 -6.39 -10.49 7.77
N GLY A 89 -6.71 -9.57 8.69
CA GLY A 89 -5.67 -8.81 9.40
C GLY A 89 -4.69 -9.71 10.18
N GLU A 90 -5.14 -10.85 10.69
CA GLU A 90 -4.29 -11.82 11.39
C GLU A 90 -3.36 -12.56 10.44
N GLU A 91 -3.87 -13.00 9.28
CA GLU A 91 -3.06 -13.64 8.25
C GLU A 91 -2.02 -12.68 7.66
N GLN A 92 -2.38 -11.41 7.45
CA GLN A 92 -1.44 -10.36 7.07
C GLN A 92 -0.36 -10.19 8.12
N ARG A 93 -0.74 -10.11 9.41
CA ARG A 93 0.23 -10.06 10.52
C ARG A 93 1.18 -11.25 10.50
N ALA A 94 0.66 -12.46 10.36
CA ALA A 94 1.49 -13.67 10.31
C ALA A 94 2.47 -13.63 9.13
N HIS A 95 2.05 -13.10 7.98
CA HIS A 95 2.92 -12.91 6.82
C HIS A 95 4.08 -11.95 7.10
N PHE A 96 3.79 -10.77 7.65
CA PHE A 96 4.82 -9.77 7.98
C PHE A 96 5.80 -10.28 9.06
N VAL A 97 5.30 -10.99 10.07
CA VAL A 97 6.14 -11.61 11.11
C VAL A 97 7.11 -12.64 10.51
N ARG A 98 6.66 -13.48 9.57
CA ARG A 98 7.55 -14.42 8.86
C ARG A 98 8.62 -13.71 8.04
N ALA A 99 8.33 -12.50 7.54
CA ALA A 99 9.28 -11.65 6.84
C ALA A 99 10.19 -10.82 7.78
N GLY A 100 10.09 -11.03 9.10
CA GLY A 100 10.95 -10.37 10.09
C GLY A 100 10.44 -9.02 10.60
N PHE A 101 9.21 -8.62 10.27
CA PHE A 101 8.60 -7.37 10.74
C PHE A 101 7.74 -7.58 11.98
N SER A 102 7.83 -6.64 12.91
CA SER A 102 6.88 -6.55 14.03
C SER A 102 5.49 -6.12 13.55
N THR A 103 4.47 -6.37 14.39
CA THR A 103 3.12 -5.87 14.13
C THR A 103 3.08 -4.34 14.04
N ARG A 104 3.92 -3.64 14.80
CA ARG A 104 4.01 -2.17 14.72
C ARG A 104 4.52 -1.71 13.37
N GLU A 105 5.55 -2.37 12.83
CA GLU A 105 6.11 -2.04 11.51
C GLU A 105 5.12 -2.34 10.38
N MET A 106 4.39 -3.47 10.47
CA MET A 106 3.30 -3.76 9.54
C MET A 106 2.26 -2.63 9.52
N VAL A 107 1.78 -2.19 10.69
CA VAL A 107 0.79 -1.11 10.79
C VAL A 107 1.33 0.21 10.24
N ALA A 108 2.60 0.51 10.48
CA ALA A 108 3.25 1.70 9.93
C ALA A 108 3.34 1.65 8.40
N ILE A 109 3.75 0.51 7.82
CA ILE A 109 3.83 0.30 6.37
C ILE A 109 2.44 0.40 5.72
N ALA A 110 1.40 -0.14 6.36
CA ALA A 110 0.03 -0.05 5.87
C ALA A 110 -0.45 1.40 5.68
N GLY A 111 0.13 2.36 6.42
CA GLY A 111 -0.11 3.80 6.27
C GLY A 111 0.22 4.36 4.89
N ALA A 112 1.08 3.69 4.11
CA ALA A 112 1.34 4.08 2.72
C ALA A 112 0.10 4.07 1.82
N HIS A 113 -0.97 3.36 2.23
CA HIS A 113 -2.28 3.42 1.57
C HIS A 113 -3.01 4.75 1.72
N THR A 114 -2.48 5.72 2.48
CA THR A 114 -3.03 7.08 2.56
C THR A 114 -2.96 7.81 1.21
N ILE A 115 -1.98 7.46 0.35
CA ILE A 115 -1.88 7.96 -1.03
C ILE A 115 -2.30 6.89 -2.05
N GLY A 116 -2.75 7.35 -3.23
CA GLY A 116 -3.18 6.50 -4.33
C GLY A 116 -4.67 6.17 -4.36
N GLY A 117 -5.03 5.13 -5.11
CA GLY A 117 -6.41 4.87 -5.52
C GLY A 117 -7.27 4.08 -4.54
N LYS A 118 -6.85 3.90 -3.28
CA LYS A 118 -7.63 3.14 -2.29
C LYS A 118 -8.71 3.97 -1.58
N GLY A 119 -8.71 5.29 -1.79
CA GLY A 119 -9.76 6.18 -1.25
C GLY A 119 -9.70 6.39 0.26
N PHE A 120 -8.53 6.25 0.87
CA PHE A 120 -8.32 6.43 2.31
C PHE A 120 -7.89 7.85 2.71
N GLY A 121 -7.58 8.72 1.75
CA GLY A 121 -7.11 10.08 1.94
C GLY A 121 -7.00 10.79 0.58
N GLU A 122 -6.43 12.00 0.58
CA GLU A 122 -6.12 12.70 -0.65
C GLU A 122 -5.05 11.94 -1.44
N PRO A 123 -5.27 11.56 -2.72
CA PRO A 123 -4.43 10.58 -3.43
C PRO A 123 -2.95 10.92 -3.54
N TYR A 124 -2.55 12.15 -3.21
CA TYR A 124 -1.19 12.65 -3.32
C TYR A 124 -0.70 13.38 -2.07
N VAL A 125 -1.37 13.24 -0.93
CA VAL A 125 -0.94 13.83 0.35
C VAL A 125 -0.58 12.70 1.30
N PHE A 126 0.69 12.63 1.70
CA PHE A 126 1.18 11.60 2.61
C PHE A 126 1.02 12.06 4.05
N ASP A 127 -0.07 11.64 4.68
CA ASP A 127 -0.45 11.98 6.05
C ASP A 127 -0.98 10.76 6.82
N ASN A 128 -1.79 10.97 7.86
CA ASN A 128 -2.39 9.91 8.66
C ASN A 128 -3.88 9.65 8.36
N GLU A 129 -4.43 10.15 7.24
CA GLU A 129 -5.84 9.95 6.87
C GLU A 129 -6.20 8.47 6.69
N TYR A 130 -5.26 7.62 6.27
CA TYR A 130 -5.47 6.17 6.28
C TYR A 130 -6.03 5.64 7.60
N TYR A 131 -5.43 6.03 8.72
CA TYR A 131 -5.84 5.55 10.03
C TYR A 131 -7.14 6.21 10.50
N LYS A 132 -7.34 7.50 10.21
CA LYS A 132 -8.59 8.21 10.53
C LYS A 132 -9.77 7.62 9.78
N THR A 133 -9.61 7.35 8.48
CA THR A 133 -10.63 6.70 7.64
C THR A 133 -10.93 5.29 8.13
N LEU A 134 -9.92 4.50 8.50
CA LEU A 134 -10.13 3.17 9.09
C LEU A 134 -10.93 3.21 10.39
N LEU A 135 -10.69 4.20 11.25
CA LEU A 135 -11.46 4.38 12.49
C LEU A 135 -12.87 4.91 12.20
N ALA A 136 -13.03 5.81 11.23
CA ALA A 136 -14.28 6.48 10.95
C ALA A 136 -15.32 5.58 10.25
N ARG A 137 -14.90 4.78 9.24
CA ARG A 137 -15.84 3.99 8.41
C ARG A 137 -16.69 2.99 9.21
N PRO A 138 -16.13 2.16 10.11
CA PRO A 138 -16.94 1.28 10.95
C PRO A 138 -17.85 2.08 11.90
N LEU A 139 -17.35 3.21 12.43
CA LEU A 139 -18.08 4.05 13.37
C LEU A 139 -19.20 4.88 12.71
N GLU A 140 -19.19 5.01 11.39
CA GLU A 140 -20.25 5.71 10.64
C GLU A 140 -21.59 5.00 10.82
N TYR A 141 -21.63 3.69 10.54
CA TYR A 141 -22.86 2.90 10.66
C TYR A 141 -23.27 2.69 12.11
N VAL A 142 -22.31 2.55 13.04
CA VAL A 142 -22.61 2.53 14.48
C VAL A 142 -23.37 3.78 14.90
N ARG A 143 -22.94 4.96 14.44
CA ARG A 143 -23.65 6.23 14.72
C ARG A 143 -25.01 6.28 14.04
N LYS A 144 -25.10 5.94 12.75
CA LYS A 144 -26.38 5.93 12.00
C LYS A 144 -27.42 5.02 12.66
N TYR A 145 -27.03 3.82 13.05
CA TYR A 145 -27.94 2.87 13.71
C TYR A 145 -28.35 3.31 15.12
N ALA A 146 -27.50 4.05 15.82
CA ALA A 146 -27.85 4.64 17.12
C ALA A 146 -28.90 5.76 16.98
N GLU A 147 -28.90 6.48 15.85
CA GLU A 147 -29.82 7.59 15.56
C GLU A 147 -31.11 7.12 14.86
N ASP A 148 -31.06 6.02 14.10
CA ASP A 148 -32.16 5.50 13.30
C ASP A 148 -32.33 3.97 13.49
N GLN A 149 -33.29 3.60 14.33
CA GLN A 149 -33.66 2.20 14.57
C GLN A 149 -34.24 1.53 13.32
N GLY A 150 -34.96 2.27 12.47
CA GLY A 150 -35.57 1.72 11.26
C GLY A 150 -34.52 1.27 10.26
N LEU A 151 -33.52 2.13 10.02
CA LEU A 151 -32.36 1.81 9.20
C LEU A 151 -31.60 0.60 9.74
N PHE A 152 -31.37 0.54 11.07
CA PHE A 152 -30.76 -0.63 11.69
C PHE A 152 -31.55 -1.92 11.42
N PHE A 153 -32.87 -1.91 11.58
CA PHE A 153 -33.70 -3.09 11.37
C PHE A 153 -33.68 -3.57 9.92
N GLU A 154 -33.75 -2.64 8.96
CA GLU A 154 -33.67 -2.94 7.54
C GLU A 154 -32.33 -3.60 7.19
N ASP A 155 -31.21 -2.95 7.54
CA ASP A 155 -29.87 -3.45 7.24
C ASP A 155 -29.57 -4.78 7.96
N PHE A 156 -30.04 -4.94 9.21
CA PHE A 156 -29.93 -6.20 9.94
C PHE A 156 -30.70 -7.32 9.27
N GLY A 157 -31.96 -7.09 8.87
CA GLY A 157 -32.79 -8.10 8.21
C GLY A 157 -32.16 -8.58 6.89
N ALA A 158 -31.68 -7.65 6.07
CA ALA A 158 -31.00 -7.95 4.82
C ALA A 158 -29.69 -8.74 5.04
N ALA A 159 -28.88 -8.32 6.02
CA ALA A 159 -27.64 -9.02 6.37
C ALA A 159 -27.90 -10.43 6.93
N TYR A 160 -28.96 -10.59 7.73
CA TYR A 160 -29.35 -11.86 8.32
C TYR A 160 -29.77 -12.87 7.26
N LEU A 161 -30.59 -12.46 6.29
CA LEU A 161 -30.95 -13.30 5.15
C LEU A 161 -29.69 -13.77 4.41
N LYS A 162 -28.83 -12.83 3.99
CA LYS A 162 -27.58 -13.16 3.30
C LYS A 162 -26.71 -14.15 4.08
N LEU A 163 -26.61 -13.98 5.40
CA LEU A 163 -25.86 -14.89 6.27
C LEU A 163 -26.46 -16.29 6.27
N THR A 164 -27.78 -16.41 6.42
CA THR A 164 -28.48 -17.70 6.47
C THR A 164 -28.54 -18.42 5.12
N GLU A 165 -28.41 -17.68 4.03
CA GLU A 165 -28.45 -18.20 2.67
C GLU A 165 -27.04 -18.46 2.10
N GLN A 166 -25.97 -18.12 2.83
CA GLN A 166 -24.61 -18.32 2.35
C GLN A 166 -24.25 -19.81 2.29
N GLY A 167 -24.03 -20.33 1.08
CA GLY A 167 -23.73 -21.75 0.84
C GLY A 167 -24.96 -22.64 0.69
N ALA A 168 -26.15 -22.04 0.69
CA ALA A 168 -27.39 -22.69 0.38
C ALA A 168 -27.47 -23.18 -1.08
N THR A 169 -28.07 -24.34 -1.28
CA THR A 169 -28.47 -24.83 -2.61
C THR A 169 -29.94 -25.25 -2.54
N TRP A 170 -30.82 -24.39 -3.05
CA TRP A 170 -32.24 -24.64 -3.24
C TRP A 170 -32.72 -23.95 -4.52
#